data_AF-A0A535YAZ2-F1
#
_entry.id   AF-A0A535YAZ2-F1
#
_cell.length_a   1.000
_cell.length_b   1.000
_cell.length_c   1.000
_cell.angle_alpha   90.00
_cell.angle_beta   90.00
_cell.angle_gamma   90.00
#
_symmetry.space_group_name_H-M   'P 1'
#
loop_
_entity.id
_entity.type
_entity.pdbx_description
1 polymer ?
#
loop_
_entity_poly.entity_id
_entity_poly.type
_entity_poly.pdbx_seq_one_letter_code
_entity_poly.pdbx_strand_id
1 'polypeptide(L)'
;MEGARAAVDRLWPDRPARISELGGGITNKNFKVEVEGGVFVLRMGGARTELLGIDRAAEYAAGSRAYEVGVGPEVVEFVRSEGWLVARFIDGRPISPEEMRTPGTLARIAAALRRFHDSPAIPGRFDAHAVVEDYRDKAAEHGVAIPSEFEEAHEVSERIRRARGPQMPVPCHNDLLNANFIDDGE
;
A
#
# COMPACT_ATOMS: atom_id res chain seq x y z
N MET A 1 7.85 -15.78 12.05
CA MET A 1 8.11 -16.95 11.18
C MET A 1 7.05 -18.03 11.27
N GLU A 2 6.61 -18.46 12.45
CA GLU A 2 5.62 -19.55 12.60
C GLU A 2 4.30 -19.30 11.83
N GLY A 3 3.68 -18.13 11.99
CA GLY A 3 2.47 -17.78 11.25
C GLY A 3 2.66 -17.73 9.72
N ALA A 4 3.84 -17.33 9.25
CA ALA A 4 4.16 -17.32 7.82
C ALA A 4 4.33 -18.75 7.28
N ARG A 5 4.89 -19.68 8.07
CA ARG A 5 5.00 -21.09 7.69
C ARG A 5 3.61 -21.71 7.51
N ALA A 6 2.71 -21.52 8.48
CA ALA A 6 1.34 -22.02 8.40
C ALA A 6 0.57 -21.43 7.21
N ALA A 7 0.78 -20.14 6.91
CA ALA A 7 0.21 -19.49 5.74
C ALA A 7 0.72 -20.13 4.42
N VAL A 8 2.03 -20.36 4.32
CA VAL A 8 2.65 -20.97 3.15
C VAL A 8 2.17 -22.41 2.95
N ASP A 9 2.07 -23.21 4.02
CA ASP A 9 1.59 -24.59 3.93
C ASP A 9 0.11 -24.65 3.48
N ARG A 10 -0.70 -23.63 3.80
CA ARG A 10 -2.09 -23.48 3.32
C ARG A 10 -2.16 -23.03 1.85
N LEU A 11 -1.31 -22.10 1.45
CA LEU A 11 -1.30 -21.51 0.09
C LEU A 11 -0.68 -22.46 -0.95
N TRP A 12 0.33 -23.24 -0.53
CA TRP A 12 1.07 -24.17 -1.39
C TRP A 12 1.21 -25.53 -0.69
N PRO A 13 0.10 -26.27 -0.52
CA PRO A 13 0.12 -27.55 0.17
C PRO A 13 1.06 -28.54 -0.51
N ASP A 14 1.81 -29.28 0.30
CA ASP A 14 2.78 -30.30 -0.12
C ASP A 14 3.93 -29.81 -1.01
N ARG A 15 4.14 -28.48 -1.09
CA ARG A 15 5.26 -27.90 -1.86
C ARG A 15 6.39 -27.42 -0.96
N PRO A 16 7.63 -27.90 -1.14
CA PRO A 16 8.79 -27.33 -0.45
C PRO A 16 8.92 -25.83 -0.76
N ALA A 17 8.97 -25.02 0.29
CA ALA A 17 9.10 -23.57 0.18
C ALA A 17 10.20 -23.02 1.09
N ARG A 18 10.96 -22.07 0.56
CA ARG A 18 11.90 -21.22 1.32
C ARG A 18 11.19 -19.90 1.63
N ILE A 19 11.21 -19.52 2.90
CA ILE A 19 10.57 -18.30 3.39
C ILE A 19 11.65 -17.42 3.99
N SER A 20 11.72 -16.17 3.55
CA SER A 20 12.55 -15.13 4.18
C SER A 20 11.71 -13.90 4.47
N GLU A 21 11.97 -13.26 5.61
CA GLU A 21 11.32 -11.99 5.94
C GLU A 21 11.91 -10.89 5.07
N LEU A 22 11.03 -10.09 4.45
CA LEU A 22 11.42 -8.89 3.74
C LEU A 22 11.37 -7.72 4.71
N GLY A 23 12.45 -6.93 4.74
CA GLY A 23 12.45 -5.66 5.45
C GLY A 23 11.50 -4.66 4.81
N GLY A 24 11.06 -3.67 5.59
CA GLY A 24 10.14 -2.62 5.13
C GLY A 24 8.66 -2.94 5.37
N GLY A 25 7.81 -1.94 5.14
CA GLY A 25 6.39 -1.97 5.53
C GLY A 25 6.20 -1.62 7.00
N ILE A 26 5.64 -0.45 7.29
CA ILE A 26 5.47 0.05 8.66
C ILE A 26 4.39 -0.73 9.42
N THR A 27 3.33 -1.13 8.70
CA THR A 27 2.10 -1.67 9.28
C THR A 27 1.82 -3.13 8.91
N ASN A 28 2.68 -3.78 8.12
CA ASN A 28 2.48 -5.16 7.66
C ASN A 28 3.77 -5.96 7.77
N LYS A 29 3.64 -7.29 7.84
CA LYS A 29 4.78 -8.21 7.72
C LYS A 29 4.80 -8.78 6.31
N ASN A 30 5.94 -8.63 5.63
CA ASN A 30 6.13 -9.08 4.26
C ASN A 30 7.13 -10.23 4.24
N PHE A 31 6.81 -11.30 3.51
CA PHE A 31 7.67 -12.47 3.38
C PHE A 31 7.89 -12.79 1.91
N LYS A 32 9.16 -13.01 1.53
CA LYS A 32 9.49 -13.62 0.25
C LYS A 32 9.30 -15.13 0.39
N VAL A 33 8.54 -15.70 -0.53
CA VAL A 33 8.25 -17.13 -0.59
C VAL A 33 8.73 -17.65 -1.94
N GLU A 34 9.74 -18.51 -1.89
CA GLU A 34 10.25 -19.24 -3.06
C GLU A 34 9.68 -20.66 -3.01
N VAL A 35 8.92 -21.03 -4.04
CA VAL A 35 8.23 -22.32 -4.16
C VAL A 35 8.26 -22.77 -5.62
N GLU A 36 7.99 -24.05 -5.88
CA GLU A 36 7.79 -24.51 -7.25
C GLU A 36 6.68 -23.69 -7.94
N GLY A 37 7.04 -23.08 -9.08
CA GLY A 37 6.16 -22.18 -9.85
C GLY A 37 6.47 -20.68 -9.70
N GLY A 38 7.40 -20.30 -8.83
CA GLY A 38 7.98 -18.95 -8.83
C GLY A 38 8.30 -18.37 -7.45
N VAL A 39 8.48 -17.06 -7.44
CA VAL A 39 8.80 -16.27 -6.25
C VAL A 39 7.67 -15.29 -5.98
N PHE A 40 7.20 -15.25 -4.74
CA PHE A 40 6.05 -14.46 -4.33
C PHE A 40 6.37 -13.61 -3.11
N VAL A 41 5.58 -12.56 -2.91
CA VAL A 41 5.52 -11.79 -1.67
C VAL A 41 4.20 -12.11 -0.98
N LEU A 42 4.28 -12.70 0.21
CA LEU A 42 3.15 -12.86 1.12
C LEU A 42 3.11 -11.65 2.08
N ARG A 43 2.07 -10.83 1.96
CA ARG A 43 1.77 -9.72 2.85
C ARG A 43 0.73 -10.14 3.87
N MET A 44 1.10 -10.06 5.14
CA MET A 44 0.21 -10.30 6.27
C MET A 44 -0.03 -8.97 7.00
N GLY A 45 -1.31 -8.60 7.15
CA GLY A 45 -1.69 -7.38 7.86
C GLY A 45 -1.13 -7.35 9.30
N GLY A 46 -0.65 -6.19 9.73
CA GLY A 46 -0.24 -5.99 11.13
C GLY A 46 -1.45 -5.92 12.07
N ALA A 47 -1.17 -6.10 13.37
CA ALA A 47 -2.18 -6.01 14.41
C ALA A 47 -2.84 -4.62 14.42
N ARG A 48 -4.17 -4.57 14.50
CA ARG A 48 -4.96 -3.34 14.61
C ARG A 48 -4.92 -2.41 13.40
N THR A 49 -4.64 -2.93 12.22
CA THR A 49 -4.67 -2.13 10.96
C THR A 49 -6.07 -1.67 10.59
N GLU A 50 -7.11 -2.30 11.12
CA GLU A 50 -8.50 -1.85 11.08
C GLU A 50 -8.71 -0.48 11.76
N LEU A 51 -7.91 -0.14 12.78
CA LEU A 51 -7.96 1.19 13.40
C LEU A 51 -7.51 2.28 12.40
N LEU A 52 -6.72 1.90 11.41
CA LEU A 52 -6.25 2.79 10.34
C LEU A 52 -7.23 2.84 9.15
N GLY A 53 -8.40 2.20 9.25
CA GLY A 53 -9.42 2.22 8.19
C GLY A 53 -9.00 1.47 6.92
N ILE A 54 -8.03 0.56 7.00
CA ILE A 54 -7.51 -0.16 5.84
C ILE A 54 -8.50 -1.27 5.42
N ASP A 55 -9.20 -1.04 4.32
CA ASP A 55 -10.05 -2.04 3.67
C ASP A 55 -9.21 -2.96 2.76
N ARG A 56 -9.11 -4.24 3.14
CA ARG A 56 -8.32 -5.24 2.42
C ARG A 56 -8.92 -5.63 1.07
N ALA A 57 -10.24 -5.52 0.89
CA ALA A 57 -10.86 -5.74 -0.41
C ALA A 57 -10.57 -4.58 -1.37
N ALA A 58 -10.53 -3.34 -0.86
CA ALA A 58 -10.10 -2.18 -1.63
C ALA A 58 -8.61 -2.27 -1.98
N GLU A 59 -7.76 -2.71 -1.05
CA GLU A 59 -6.33 -2.97 -1.28
C GLU A 59 -6.11 -4.02 -2.38
N TYR A 60 -6.82 -5.15 -2.33
CA TYR A 60 -6.78 -6.16 -3.38
C TYR A 60 -7.17 -5.57 -4.74
N ALA A 61 -8.29 -4.85 -4.82
CA ALA A 61 -8.76 -4.25 -6.07
C ALA A 61 -7.78 -3.19 -6.62
N ALA A 62 -7.15 -2.40 -5.74
CA ALA A 62 -6.11 -1.45 -6.12
C ALA A 62 -4.87 -2.15 -6.69
N GLY A 63 -4.42 -3.24 -6.04
CA GLY A 63 -3.29 -4.04 -6.51
C GLY A 63 -3.56 -4.72 -7.85
N SER A 64 -4.75 -5.34 -8.00
CA SER A 64 -5.18 -5.92 -9.28
C SER A 64 -5.21 -4.87 -10.39
N ARG A 65 -5.75 -3.67 -10.10
CA ARG A 65 -5.77 -2.59 -11.08
C ARG A 65 -4.36 -2.10 -11.45
N ALA A 66 -3.45 -2.02 -10.48
CA ALA A 66 -2.07 -1.61 -10.73
C ALA A 66 -1.37 -2.60 -11.68
N TYR A 67 -1.62 -3.90 -11.52
CA TYR A 67 -1.14 -4.92 -12.45
C TYR A 67 -1.75 -4.77 -13.85
N GLU A 68 -3.07 -4.61 -13.95
CA GLU A 68 -3.78 -4.46 -15.23
C GLU A 68 -3.24 -3.32 -16.10
N VAL A 69 -2.79 -2.23 -15.48
CA VAL A 69 -2.21 -1.07 -16.19
C VAL A 69 -0.67 -1.07 -16.24
N GLY A 70 -0.04 -2.16 -15.78
CA GLY A 70 1.41 -2.39 -15.89
C GLY A 70 2.25 -1.50 -14.97
N VAL A 71 1.78 -1.20 -13.76
CA VAL A 71 2.50 -0.37 -12.77
C VAL A 71 2.63 -1.03 -11.40
N GLY A 72 2.21 -2.29 -11.27
CA GLY A 72 2.32 -3.08 -10.05
C GLY A 72 2.46 -4.57 -10.34
N PRO A 73 2.89 -5.37 -9.35
CA PRO A 73 3.00 -6.81 -9.49
C PRO A 73 1.63 -7.48 -9.64
N GLU A 74 1.60 -8.61 -10.33
CA GLU A 74 0.43 -9.48 -10.38
C GLU A 74 0.05 -9.93 -8.96
N VAL A 75 -1.18 -9.64 -8.54
CA VAL A 75 -1.76 -10.16 -7.30
C VAL A 75 -2.39 -11.52 -7.61
N VAL A 76 -1.73 -12.59 -7.18
CA VAL A 76 -2.10 -13.97 -7.53
C VAL A 76 -3.13 -14.58 -6.58
N GLU A 77 -3.25 -14.08 -5.35
CA GLU A 77 -4.22 -14.59 -4.36
C GLU A 77 -4.55 -13.52 -3.32
N PHE A 78 -5.80 -13.55 -2.83
CA PHE A 78 -6.28 -12.77 -1.68
C PHE A 78 -7.10 -13.64 -0.72
N VAL A 79 -6.48 -14.02 0.40
CA VAL A 79 -7.12 -14.84 1.44
C VAL A 79 -7.97 -13.95 2.33
N ARG A 80 -9.22 -13.71 1.92
CA ARG A 80 -10.17 -12.80 2.58
C ARG A 80 -10.33 -13.01 4.08
N SER A 81 -10.37 -14.27 4.53
CA SER A 81 -10.57 -14.58 5.96
C SER A 81 -9.44 -14.05 6.84
N GLU A 82 -8.24 -13.94 6.30
CA GLU A 82 -7.04 -13.52 7.02
C GLU A 82 -6.55 -12.12 6.60
N GLY A 83 -7.09 -11.58 5.51
CA GLY A 83 -6.59 -10.36 4.88
C GLY A 83 -5.20 -10.50 4.27
N TRP A 84 -4.77 -11.72 3.90
CA TRP A 84 -3.46 -11.92 3.26
C TRP A 84 -3.51 -11.64 1.77
N LEU A 85 -2.49 -10.95 1.27
CA LEU A 85 -2.31 -10.70 -0.15
C LEU A 85 -1.04 -11.38 -0.63
N VAL A 86 -1.14 -12.11 -1.73
CA VAL A 86 0.00 -12.77 -2.38
C VAL A 86 0.21 -12.14 -3.74
N ALA A 87 1.40 -11.61 -3.99
CA ALA A 87 1.77 -11.02 -5.27
C ALA A 87 3.04 -11.65 -5.83
N ARG A 88 3.26 -11.56 -7.14
CA ARG A 88 4.56 -11.91 -7.75
C ARG A 88 5.66 -11.05 -7.15
N PHE A 89 6.81 -11.66 -6.85
CA PHE A 89 8.00 -10.93 -6.44
C PHE A 89 8.57 -10.17 -7.65
N ILE A 90 8.84 -8.88 -7.46
CA ILE A 90 9.56 -8.06 -8.44
C ILE A 90 11.04 -8.15 -8.12
N ASP A 91 11.83 -8.68 -9.06
CA ASP A 91 13.28 -8.62 -9.00
C ASP A 91 13.73 -7.25 -9.50
N GLY A 92 13.91 -6.33 -8.56
CA GLY A 92 14.26 -4.96 -8.85
C GLY A 92 14.99 -4.31 -7.69
N ARG A 93 15.35 -3.04 -7.86
CA ARG A 93 16.10 -2.27 -6.88
C ARG A 93 15.29 -1.07 -6.38
N PRO A 94 15.52 -0.62 -5.14
CA PRO A 94 14.97 0.66 -4.69
C PRO A 94 15.56 1.82 -5.51
N ILE A 95 14.77 2.87 -5.68
CA ILE A 95 15.21 4.13 -6.31
C ILE A 95 15.66 5.09 -5.21
N SER A 96 16.89 5.61 -5.30
CA SER A 96 17.37 6.60 -4.32
C SER A 96 16.68 7.95 -4.51
N PRO A 97 16.58 8.80 -3.47
CA PRO A 97 16.05 10.15 -3.61
C PRO A 97 16.80 11.01 -4.65
N GLU A 98 18.11 10.80 -4.81
CA GLU A 98 18.94 11.52 -5.79
C GLU A 98 18.55 11.11 -7.21
N GLU A 99 18.45 9.80 -7.45
CA GLU A 99 18.06 9.27 -8.75
C GLU A 99 16.62 9.63 -9.10
N MET A 100 15.71 9.58 -8.12
CA MET A 100 14.30 9.93 -8.27
C MET A 100 14.12 11.36 -8.80
N ARG A 101 15.05 12.28 -8.50
CA ARG A 101 15.03 13.68 -8.96
C ARG A 101 15.59 13.88 -10.36
N THR A 102 16.18 12.86 -10.97
CA THR A 102 16.67 12.98 -12.35
C THR A 102 15.48 13.13 -13.32
N PRO A 103 15.60 13.91 -14.40
CA PRO A 103 14.49 14.10 -15.35
C PRO A 103 13.95 12.79 -15.95
N GLY A 104 14.83 11.82 -16.22
CA GLY A 104 14.44 10.51 -16.75
C GLY A 104 13.59 9.70 -15.79
N THR A 105 14.03 9.58 -14.53
CA THR A 105 13.28 8.83 -13.51
C THR A 105 11.99 9.53 -13.12
N LEU A 106 11.97 10.86 -12.99
CA LEU A 106 10.73 11.63 -12.78
C LEU A 106 9.72 11.40 -13.91
N ALA A 107 10.17 11.34 -15.17
CA ALA A 107 9.30 11.08 -16.30
C ALA A 107 8.67 9.67 -16.24
N ARG A 108 9.45 8.63 -15.86
CA ARG A 108 8.95 7.26 -15.66
C ARG A 108 7.92 7.22 -14.53
N ILE A 109 8.22 7.81 -13.37
CA ILE A 109 7.30 7.88 -12.23
C ILE A 109 6.00 8.59 -12.61
N ALA A 110 6.09 9.76 -13.24
CA ALA A 110 4.90 10.50 -13.66
C ALA A 110 4.06 9.73 -14.70
N ALA A 111 4.70 8.95 -15.57
CA ALA A 111 4.00 8.08 -16.51
C ALA A 111 3.27 6.93 -15.80
N ALA A 112 3.89 6.29 -14.82
CA ALA A 112 3.26 5.23 -14.02
C ALA A 112 2.04 5.77 -13.25
N LEU A 113 2.18 6.93 -12.60
CA LEU A 113 1.07 7.59 -11.89
C LEU A 113 -0.09 7.92 -12.83
N ARG A 114 0.19 8.47 -14.02
CA ARG A 114 -0.85 8.75 -15.02
C ARG A 114 -1.58 7.49 -15.46
N ARG A 115 -0.87 6.39 -15.77
CA ARG A 115 -1.50 5.11 -16.13
C ARG A 115 -2.48 4.64 -15.06
N PHE A 116 -2.12 4.78 -13.78
CA PHE A 116 -2.99 4.39 -12.68
C PHE A 116 -4.19 5.33 -12.50
N HIS A 117 -3.95 6.65 -12.54
CA HIS A 117 -4.99 7.67 -12.40
C HIS A 117 -6.02 7.62 -13.56
N ASP A 118 -5.57 7.28 -14.77
CA ASP A 118 -6.42 7.17 -15.97
C ASP A 118 -7.14 5.81 -16.05
N SER A 119 -6.87 4.90 -15.12
CA SER A 119 -7.52 3.60 -15.07
C SER A 119 -8.96 3.69 -14.58
N PRO A 120 -9.82 2.66 -14.79
CA PRO A 120 -11.20 2.70 -14.31
C PRO A 120 -11.30 2.95 -12.79
N ALA A 121 -12.51 3.19 -12.27
CA ALA A 121 -12.65 3.30 -10.81
C ALA A 121 -12.25 2.00 -10.10
N ILE A 122 -11.79 2.13 -8.84
CA ILE A 122 -11.60 1.06 -7.87
C ILE A 122 -12.56 1.27 -6.69
N PRO A 123 -12.97 0.21 -5.96
CA PRO A 123 -13.81 0.38 -4.78
C PRO A 123 -13.08 1.14 -3.67
N GLY A 124 -13.86 1.80 -2.81
CA GLY A 124 -13.36 2.62 -1.71
C GLY A 124 -13.25 4.09 -2.07
N ARG A 125 -13.12 4.93 -1.04
CA ARG A 125 -12.90 6.37 -1.17
C ARG A 125 -11.87 6.81 -0.14
N PHE A 126 -10.87 7.54 -0.61
CA PHE A 126 -9.88 8.17 0.26
C PHE A 126 -10.13 9.68 0.31
N ASP A 127 -10.27 10.23 1.52
CA ASP A 127 -10.40 11.67 1.78
C ASP A 127 -9.46 12.01 2.92
N ALA A 128 -8.31 12.60 2.58
CA ALA A 128 -7.23 12.85 3.53
C ALA A 128 -7.68 13.67 4.74
N HIS A 129 -8.64 14.59 4.58
CA HIS A 129 -9.15 15.36 5.71
C HIS A 129 -10.08 14.53 6.59
N ALA A 130 -10.97 13.72 6.00
CA ALA A 130 -11.83 12.82 6.77
C ALA A 130 -11.02 11.79 7.57
N VAL A 131 -9.89 11.33 7.02
CA VAL A 131 -8.95 10.44 7.73
C VAL A 131 -8.33 11.13 8.95
N VAL A 132 -8.01 12.42 8.87
CA VAL A 132 -7.51 13.20 10.02
C VAL A 132 -8.55 13.28 11.12
N GLU A 133 -9.83 13.54 10.79
CA GLU A 133 -10.92 13.54 11.78
C GLU A 133 -11.10 12.18 12.43
N ASP A 134 -11.17 11.11 11.64
CA ASP A 134 -11.34 9.74 12.13
C ASP A 134 -10.21 9.33 13.08
N TYR A 135 -8.97 9.69 12.77
CA TYR A 135 -7.82 9.40 13.64
C TYR A 135 -7.86 10.22 14.93
N ARG A 136 -8.27 11.48 14.87
CA ARG A 136 -8.47 12.33 16.06
C ARG A 136 -9.53 11.73 16.98
N ASP A 137 -10.67 11.35 16.44
CA ASP A 137 -11.78 10.78 17.20
C ASP A 137 -11.39 9.45 17.86
N LYS A 138 -10.76 8.54 17.11
CA LYS A 138 -10.22 7.28 17.66
C LYS A 138 -9.17 7.52 18.74
N ALA A 139 -8.27 8.49 18.54
CA ALA A 139 -7.28 8.83 19.54
C ALA A 139 -7.95 9.30 20.85
N ALA A 140 -8.96 10.16 20.75
CA ALA A 140 -9.73 10.63 21.90
C ALA A 140 -10.49 9.49 22.60
N GLU A 141 -11.13 8.59 21.85
CA GLU A 141 -11.83 7.41 22.38
C GLU A 141 -10.88 6.47 23.16
N HIS A 142 -9.62 6.40 22.73
CA HIS A 142 -8.57 5.63 23.40
C HIS A 142 -7.83 6.42 24.50
N GLY A 143 -8.31 7.61 24.87
CA GLY A 143 -7.74 8.42 25.95
C GLY A 143 -6.38 9.03 25.62
N VAL A 144 -6.01 9.12 24.34
CA VAL A 144 -4.81 9.81 23.89
C VAL A 144 -5.05 11.31 24.00
N ALA A 145 -4.14 12.02 24.68
CA ALA A 145 -4.17 13.47 24.74
C ALA A 145 -3.93 14.05 23.34
N ILE A 146 -4.90 14.81 22.82
CA ILE A 146 -4.74 15.52 21.56
C ILE A 146 -3.77 16.68 21.77
N PRO A 147 -2.69 16.80 20.97
CA PRO A 147 -1.74 17.90 21.09
C PRO A 147 -2.41 19.26 20.91
N SER A 148 -1.96 20.26 21.65
CA SER A 148 -2.48 21.64 21.56
C SER A 148 -2.33 22.25 20.16
N GLU A 149 -1.32 21.80 19.41
CA GLU A 149 -0.98 22.21 18.06
C GLU A 149 -1.97 21.67 17.02
N PHE A 150 -2.80 20.69 17.38
CA PHE A 150 -3.77 20.10 16.46
C PHE A 150 -4.73 21.14 15.91
N GLU A 151 -5.24 22.04 16.75
CA GLU A 151 -6.23 23.04 16.33
C GLU A 151 -5.67 23.98 15.26
N GLU A 152 -4.46 24.50 15.47
CA GLU A 152 -3.80 25.38 14.49
C GLU A 152 -3.52 24.63 13.17
N ALA A 153 -3.02 23.40 13.26
CA ALA A 153 -2.78 22.57 12.07
C ALA A 153 -4.08 22.22 11.32
N HIS A 154 -5.17 21.99 12.05
CA HIS A 154 -6.49 21.71 11.52
C HIS A 154 -7.07 22.91 10.77
N GLU A 155 -6.98 24.11 11.34
CA GLU A 155 -7.38 25.34 10.66
C GLU A 155 -6.61 25.56 9.34
N VAL A 156 -5.30 25.28 9.33
CA VAL A 156 -4.49 25.33 8.12
C VAL A 156 -4.98 24.31 7.09
N SER A 157 -5.24 23.06 7.52
CA SER A 157 -5.77 21.98 6.68
C SER A 157 -7.09 22.37 6.02
N GLU A 158 -8.00 22.99 6.76
CA GLU A 158 -9.30 23.45 6.25
C GLU A 158 -9.16 24.63 5.27
N ARG A 159 -8.22 25.55 5.49
CA ARG A 159 -7.90 26.59 4.51
C ARG A 159 -7.40 25.98 3.20
N ILE A 160 -6.52 24.97 3.27
CA ILE A 160 -6.04 24.24 2.09
C ILE A 160 -7.19 23.52 1.39
N ARG A 161 -8.07 22.82 2.13
CA ARG A 161 -9.24 22.12 1.59
C ARG A 161 -10.13 23.06 0.77
N ARG A 162 -10.44 24.23 1.33
CA ARG A 162 -11.28 25.27 0.69
C ARG A 162 -10.61 25.86 -0.54
N ALA A 163 -9.33 26.21 -0.45
CA ALA A 163 -8.58 26.81 -1.57
C ALA A 163 -8.41 25.83 -2.74
N ARG A 164 -8.15 24.55 -2.45
CA ARG A 164 -8.01 23.48 -3.47
C ARG A 164 -9.33 23.19 -4.18
N GLY A 165 -10.47 23.29 -3.48
CA GLY A 165 -11.79 23.02 -4.03
C GLY A 165 -12.06 21.54 -4.33
N PRO A 166 -13.19 21.22 -4.99
CA PRO A 166 -13.54 19.85 -5.35
C PRO A 166 -12.54 19.25 -6.33
N GLN A 167 -12.29 17.95 -6.23
CA GLN A 167 -11.40 17.21 -7.13
C GLN A 167 -12.16 16.02 -7.70
N MET A 168 -11.86 15.66 -8.95
CA MET A 168 -12.39 14.45 -9.54
C MET A 168 -11.71 13.23 -8.90
N PRO A 169 -12.47 12.25 -8.37
CA PRO A 169 -11.89 11.06 -7.82
C PRO A 169 -11.30 10.20 -8.94
N VAL A 170 -10.06 9.77 -8.75
CA VAL A 170 -9.36 8.80 -9.60
C VAL A 170 -8.70 7.75 -8.71
N PRO A 171 -8.35 6.57 -9.24
CA PRO A 171 -7.50 5.63 -8.51
C PRO A 171 -6.18 6.32 -8.16
N CYS A 172 -5.80 6.28 -6.89
CA CYS A 172 -4.58 6.92 -6.36
C CYS A 172 -3.82 5.94 -5.48
N HIS A 173 -2.48 6.05 -5.47
CA HIS A 173 -1.64 5.25 -4.57
C HIS A 173 -1.80 5.67 -3.10
N ASN A 174 -2.02 6.96 -2.83
CA ASN A 174 -2.21 7.58 -1.51
C ASN A 174 -1.03 7.49 -0.52
N ASP A 175 0.01 6.70 -0.82
CA ASP A 175 1.23 6.57 0.01
C ASP A 175 2.54 6.61 -0.82
N LEU A 176 2.78 7.67 -1.59
CA LEU A 176 3.91 7.75 -2.54
C LEU A 176 5.27 8.11 -1.90
N LEU A 177 5.66 7.37 -0.86
CA LEU A 177 7.01 7.46 -0.29
C LEU A 177 8.04 6.74 -1.16
N ASN A 178 9.31 7.16 -1.08
CA ASN A 178 10.37 6.65 -1.95
C ASN A 178 10.60 5.13 -1.84
N ALA A 179 10.39 4.56 -0.65
CA ALA A 179 10.54 3.12 -0.42
C ALA A 179 9.45 2.25 -1.09
N ASN A 180 8.41 2.87 -1.66
CA ASN A 180 7.36 2.18 -2.42
C ASN A 180 7.65 2.11 -3.93
N PHE A 181 8.80 2.64 -4.38
CA PHE A 181 9.25 2.50 -5.77
C PHE A 181 10.30 1.41 -5.91
N ILE A 182 10.06 0.51 -6.86
CA ILE A 182 10.99 -0.54 -7.29
C ILE A 182 11.23 -0.33 -8.78
N ASP A 183 12.51 -0.24 -9.17
CA ASP A 183 12.95 -0.23 -10.56
C ASP A 183 13.37 -1.65 -10.95
N ASP A 184 12.58 -2.28 -11.82
CA ASP A 184 12.85 -3.60 -12.39
C ASP A 184 13.70 -3.53 -13.67
N GLY A 185 14.04 -2.31 -14.12
CA GLY A 185 14.84 -2.06 -15.31
C GLY A 185 14.04 -1.70 -16.57
N GLU A 186 12.70 -1.68 -16.49
CA GLU A 186 11.81 -1.28 -17.60
C GLU A 186 11.21 0.15 -17.46
#